data_AF-A0A954V7Q2-F1
#
_entry.id   AF-A0A954V7Q2-F1
#
_cell.length_a   1.000
_cell.length_b   1.000
_cell.length_c   1.000
_cell.angle_alpha   90.00
_cell.angle_beta   90.00
_cell.angle_gamma   90.00
#
_symmetry.space_group_name_H-M   'P 1'
#
loop_
_entity.id
_entity.type
_entity.pdbx_description
1 polymer ?
#
loop_
_entity_poly.entity_id
_entity_poly.type
_entity_poly.pdbx_seq_one_letter_code
_entity_poly.pdbx_strand_id
1 'polypeptide(L)'
;MSETSKLSPVEEIKEQSHYLRGAIPEELVDENDHFGKESVQLLKHHGTYQQDDRDQRKAAKASGGGKSHMFMVRTKLPGGRLTSSQMLEELKLCDEIGNDTLRITSRQGLQLHGVLKQNLHQTIHRINAAKMTTLGACGDVNRNVMCCPAPIKSAVYAELRRMTDLIAEHLAPRSTAYHEIWLRDDATGEDTKVAQTDAEHVEPIYGRHYLPRKFKIGIALPHDNCIDVYTHDLGLLAIVEGDHVIGYNVIVGGGMGVTPSAKKTFPAIGQPMCFVSPDRALDVIVAVVKVQRDFGNREDRKVARLKYLIANWGLEEFRNKVAEYYGGHLEPLRDVDVYEFDDHMGWHEQGDGRWFYGLNVENGRILDGETFQLKSAIREICTTIQPGIHLTSHQSILFTDIEAVDKDRLMEILQRHHVVTSEDISIARRWSMACVAWPTCGLSITESERALPGLIDALEGELERLGLASERFTIRMTGCPNGCARPYNSDIGLVGKTAGK
;
A
#
# COMPACT_ATOMS: atom_id res chain seq x y z
N MET A 1 34.49 -0.87 27.32
CA MET A 1 33.14 -0.36 27.64
C MET A 1 32.48 -0.08 26.31
N SER A 2 31.62 -0.97 25.82
CA SER A 2 30.91 -0.76 24.56
C SER A 2 29.93 0.39 24.77
N GLU A 3 30.12 1.50 24.06
CA GLU A 3 29.11 2.54 23.98
C GLU A 3 27.83 1.89 23.44
N THR A 4 26.84 1.70 24.31
CA THR A 4 25.51 1.27 23.90
C THR A 4 24.96 2.37 23.01
N SER A 5 24.90 2.09 21.71
CA SER A 5 24.45 3.06 20.72
C SER A 5 23.02 3.51 21.00
N LYS A 6 22.75 4.80 20.80
CA LYS A 6 21.46 5.42 21.13
C LYS A 6 20.41 5.08 20.07
N LEU A 7 19.41 4.28 20.44
CA LEU A 7 18.28 3.91 19.59
C LEU A 7 17.39 5.12 19.25
N SER A 8 16.62 5.00 18.15
CA SER A 8 15.63 6.01 17.81
C SER A 8 14.48 6.02 18.83
N PRO A 9 13.83 7.17 19.10
CA PRO A 9 12.71 7.23 20.06
C PRO A 9 11.54 6.29 19.75
N VAL A 10 11.37 5.88 18.49
CA VAL A 10 10.30 4.95 18.10
C VAL A 10 10.57 3.53 18.61
N GLU A 11 11.83 3.15 18.82
CA GLU A 11 12.17 1.85 19.39
C GLU A 11 11.78 1.80 20.88
N GLU A 12 12.06 2.87 21.64
CA GLU A 12 11.64 3.00 23.04
C GLU A 12 10.10 2.94 23.17
N ILE A 13 9.38 3.65 22.30
CA ILE A 13 7.91 3.62 22.25
C ILE A 13 7.40 2.18 21.99
N LYS A 14 7.99 1.46 21.04
CA LYS A 14 7.58 0.07 20.75
C LYS A 14 7.87 -0.85 21.94
N GLU A 15 9.04 -0.73 22.56
CA GLU A 15 9.44 -1.54 23.71
C GLU A 15 8.47 -1.38 24.88
N GLN A 16 8.06 -0.14 25.16
CA GLN A 16 7.17 0.20 26.28
C GLN A 16 5.68 -0.01 25.98
N SER A 17 5.31 -0.22 24.71
CA SER A 17 3.90 -0.28 24.29
C SER A 17 3.14 -1.55 24.65
N HIS A 18 3.78 -2.56 25.25
CA HIS A 18 3.17 -3.88 25.48
C HIS A 18 2.54 -4.45 24.18
N TYR A 19 3.36 -4.60 23.15
CA TYR A 19 2.95 -5.07 21.82
C TYR A 19 1.90 -4.17 21.14
N LEU A 20 2.21 -2.88 21.09
CA LEU A 20 1.51 -1.83 20.37
C LEU A 20 0.23 -1.29 21.03
N ARG A 21 -0.11 -1.72 22.25
CA ARG A 21 -1.23 -1.13 23.02
C ARG A 21 -0.94 0.32 23.39
N GLY A 22 0.16 0.53 24.13
CA GLY A 22 0.51 1.83 24.71
C GLY A 22 -0.67 2.43 25.46
N ALA A 23 -0.84 3.75 25.33
CA ALA A 23 -1.97 4.49 25.90
C ALA A 23 -3.16 4.64 24.92
N ILE A 24 -3.22 3.85 23.83
CA ILE A 24 -4.29 3.98 22.84
C ILE A 24 -5.68 3.74 23.45
N PRO A 25 -5.93 2.70 24.28
CA PRO A 25 -7.24 2.48 24.89
C PRO A 25 -7.71 3.67 25.75
N GLU A 26 -6.82 4.21 26.57
CA GLU A 26 -7.13 5.33 27.46
C GLU A 26 -7.35 6.62 26.68
N GLU A 27 -6.50 6.89 25.69
CA GLU A 27 -6.64 8.08 24.85
C GLU A 27 -7.88 8.00 23.93
N LEU A 28 -8.34 6.81 23.53
CA LEU A 28 -9.51 6.65 22.67
C LEU A 28 -10.80 7.21 23.28
N VAL A 29 -10.92 7.18 24.60
CA VAL A 29 -12.11 7.59 25.35
C VAL A 29 -11.96 8.93 26.07
N ASP A 30 -10.80 9.60 25.92
CA ASP A 30 -10.60 10.92 26.51
C ASP A 30 -11.31 12.04 25.71
N GLU A 31 -11.30 13.26 26.26
CA GLU A 31 -11.96 14.43 25.64
C GLU A 31 -11.14 15.12 24.53
N ASN A 32 -9.90 14.68 24.27
CA ASN A 32 -9.04 15.30 23.26
C ASN A 32 -9.46 14.87 21.86
N ASP A 33 -9.32 15.75 20.87
CA ASP A 33 -9.54 15.47 19.44
C ASP A 33 -8.35 14.75 18.77
N HIS A 34 -7.28 14.49 19.51
CA HIS A 34 -6.03 13.92 19.04
C HIS A 34 -5.42 12.92 20.04
N PHE A 35 -4.41 12.19 19.57
CA PHE A 35 -3.58 11.31 20.38
C PHE A 35 -2.23 11.96 20.69
N GLY A 36 -1.63 11.52 21.79
CA GLY A 36 -0.29 11.84 22.23
C GLY A 36 0.78 11.36 21.24
N LYS A 37 1.99 11.90 21.39
CA LYS A 37 3.10 11.67 20.44
C LYS A 37 3.47 10.20 20.27
N GLU A 38 3.38 9.42 21.35
CA GLU A 38 3.72 7.99 21.37
C GLU A 38 2.62 7.16 20.71
N SER A 39 1.37 7.36 21.13
CA SER A 39 0.17 6.75 20.55
C SER A 39 0.05 7.00 19.04
N VAL A 40 0.41 8.20 18.55
CA VAL A 40 0.49 8.49 17.11
C VAL A 40 1.50 7.60 16.36
N GLN A 41 2.58 7.13 17.00
CA GLN A 41 3.48 6.16 16.38
C GLN A 41 2.89 4.75 16.39
N LEU A 42 2.21 4.36 17.47
CA LEU A 42 1.61 3.04 17.64
C LEU A 42 0.38 2.83 16.76
N LEU A 43 -0.48 3.84 16.59
CA LEU A 43 -1.64 3.84 15.70
C LEU A 43 -1.30 3.43 14.27
N LYS A 44 -0.08 3.73 13.81
CA LYS A 44 0.38 3.33 12.47
C LYS A 44 0.38 1.81 12.32
N HIS A 45 0.66 1.03 13.35
CA HIS A 45 0.60 -0.43 13.22
C HIS A 45 -0.84 -0.96 13.13
N HIS A 46 -1.81 -0.17 13.60
CA HIS A 46 -3.26 -0.41 13.47
C HIS A 46 -3.85 0.19 12.18
N GLY A 47 -2.99 0.61 11.24
CA GLY A 47 -3.42 1.15 9.95
C GLY A 47 -3.83 2.61 9.95
N THR A 48 -3.64 3.33 11.06
CA THR A 48 -4.15 4.69 11.26
C THR A 48 -3.04 5.73 11.30
N TYR A 49 -3.26 6.87 10.65
CA TYR A 49 -2.42 8.07 10.76
C TYR A 49 -3.24 9.23 11.28
N GLN A 50 -2.81 9.83 12.39
CA GLN A 50 -3.25 11.17 12.76
C GLN A 50 -2.71 12.18 11.74
N GLN A 51 -3.61 13.01 11.24
CA GLN A 51 -3.39 14.06 10.27
C GLN A 51 -4.08 15.34 10.77
N ASP A 52 -3.96 16.40 9.99
CA ASP A 52 -4.75 17.61 10.17
C ASP A 52 -4.99 18.27 8.82
N ASP A 53 -6.05 19.09 8.73
CA ASP A 53 -6.33 19.85 7.53
C ASP A 53 -5.39 21.05 7.45
N ARG A 54 -4.40 20.95 6.56
CA ARG A 54 -3.40 22.00 6.39
C ARG A 54 -3.94 23.25 5.68
N ASP A 55 -5.04 23.15 4.94
CA ASP A 55 -5.68 24.33 4.33
C ASP A 55 -6.30 25.23 5.40
N GLN A 56 -6.87 24.62 6.46
CA GLN A 56 -7.53 25.36 7.54
C GLN A 56 -6.57 26.02 8.53
N ARG A 57 -5.29 25.59 8.59
CA ARG A 57 -4.32 26.04 9.61
C ARG A 57 -4.20 27.56 9.72
N LYS A 58 -4.18 28.29 8.59
CA LYS A 58 -4.02 29.75 8.60
C LYS A 58 -5.23 30.45 9.21
N ALA A 59 -6.43 30.03 8.81
CA ALA A 59 -7.68 30.56 9.33
C ALA A 59 -7.87 30.21 10.81
N ALA A 60 -7.67 28.94 11.18
CA ALA A 60 -7.77 28.47 12.56
C ALA A 60 -6.80 29.22 13.49
N LYS A 61 -5.54 29.43 13.07
CA LYS A 61 -4.57 30.21 13.86
C LYS A 61 -5.00 31.67 14.04
N ALA A 62 -5.63 32.28 13.04
CA ALA A 62 -6.10 33.66 13.12
C ALA A 62 -7.26 33.83 14.12
N SER A 63 -8.08 32.78 14.32
CA SER A 63 -9.17 32.77 15.29
C SER A 63 -8.80 32.17 16.66
N GLY A 64 -7.50 31.98 16.95
CA GLY A 64 -7.02 31.39 18.20
C GLY A 64 -7.20 29.87 18.33
N GLY A 65 -7.62 29.20 17.24
CA GLY A 65 -7.80 27.75 17.17
C GLY A 65 -6.50 26.98 16.90
N GLY A 66 -6.58 25.66 17.09
CA GLY A 66 -5.49 24.71 16.89
C GLY A 66 -5.46 24.08 15.49
N LYS A 67 -4.87 22.89 15.40
CA LYS A 67 -4.95 22.06 14.19
C LYS A 67 -6.33 21.41 14.11
N SER A 68 -6.92 21.38 12.93
CA SER A 68 -8.13 20.58 12.66
C SER A 68 -7.73 19.11 12.53
N HIS A 69 -7.64 18.39 13.65
CA HIS A 69 -7.21 16.99 13.66
C HIS A 69 -8.20 16.08 12.95
N MET A 70 -7.66 15.13 12.21
CA MET A 70 -8.40 14.06 11.56
C MET A 70 -7.53 12.82 11.46
N PHE A 71 -8.09 11.72 11.00
CA PHE A 71 -7.37 10.47 10.84
C PHE A 71 -7.59 9.91 9.44
N MET A 72 -6.52 9.34 8.90
CA MET A 72 -6.60 8.44 7.77
C MET A 72 -6.51 7.00 8.26
N VAL A 73 -7.44 6.18 7.80
CA VAL A 73 -7.48 4.73 8.03
C VAL A 73 -7.17 4.03 6.72
N ARG A 74 -6.24 3.08 6.74
CA ARG A 74 -5.81 2.33 5.55
C ARG A 74 -6.12 0.85 5.69
N THR A 75 -6.69 0.26 4.65
CA THR A 75 -6.92 -1.18 4.55
C THR A 75 -5.68 -1.92 4.05
N LYS A 76 -5.54 -3.18 4.47
CA LYS A 76 -4.59 -4.16 3.95
C LYS A 76 -5.39 -5.19 3.15
N LEU A 77 -5.21 -5.16 1.83
CA LEU A 77 -5.93 -5.98 0.85
C LEU A 77 -4.91 -6.75 -0.01
N PRO A 78 -4.48 -7.97 0.38
CA PRO A 78 -3.47 -8.72 -0.36
C PRO A 78 -3.82 -8.86 -1.85
N GLY A 79 -2.90 -8.46 -2.73
CA GLY A 79 -3.15 -8.43 -4.18
C GLY A 79 -4.25 -7.47 -4.65
N GLY A 80 -4.73 -6.56 -3.79
CA GLY A 80 -5.77 -5.60 -4.11
C GLY A 80 -7.19 -6.15 -4.15
N ARG A 81 -7.41 -7.36 -3.65
CA ARG A 81 -8.67 -8.07 -3.86
C ARG A 81 -9.71 -7.69 -2.81
N LEU A 82 -10.92 -7.37 -3.26
CA LEU A 82 -12.11 -7.19 -2.43
C LEU A 82 -13.38 -7.55 -3.22
N THR A 83 -14.46 -7.80 -2.50
CA THR A 83 -15.79 -8.07 -3.06
C THR A 83 -16.58 -6.77 -3.27
N SER A 84 -17.63 -6.82 -4.09
CA SER A 84 -18.58 -5.71 -4.22
C SER A 84 -19.19 -5.29 -2.87
N SER A 85 -19.54 -6.24 -1.99
CA SER A 85 -20.08 -5.92 -0.66
C SER A 85 -19.05 -5.21 0.24
N GLN A 86 -17.78 -5.59 0.16
CA GLN A 86 -16.69 -4.91 0.86
C GLN A 86 -16.47 -3.48 0.34
N MET A 87 -16.49 -3.28 -0.99
CA MET A 87 -16.42 -1.95 -1.57
C MET A 87 -17.62 -1.09 -1.14
N LEU A 88 -18.82 -1.64 -1.14
CA LEU A 88 -20.03 -0.92 -0.69
C LEU A 88 -19.93 -0.48 0.78
N GLU A 89 -19.31 -1.27 1.65
CA GLU A 89 -19.08 -0.87 3.05
C GLU A 89 -18.05 0.28 3.16
N GLU A 90 -16.96 0.24 2.39
CA GLU A 90 -15.99 1.35 2.33
C GLU A 90 -16.63 2.64 1.80
N LEU A 91 -17.48 2.52 0.76
CA LEU A 91 -18.25 3.66 0.25
C LEU A 91 -19.28 4.15 1.27
N LYS A 92 -19.84 3.29 2.12
CA LYS A 92 -20.74 3.70 3.20
C LYS A 92 -19.99 4.43 4.30
N LEU A 93 -18.81 3.93 4.69
CA LEU A 93 -17.93 4.57 5.67
C LEU A 93 -17.44 5.94 5.20
N CYS A 94 -17.16 6.12 3.90
CA CYS A 94 -16.78 7.43 3.39
C CYS A 94 -17.88 8.48 3.48
N ASP A 95 -19.14 8.09 3.28
CA ASP A 95 -20.30 8.97 3.34
C ASP A 95 -20.73 9.27 4.79
N GLU A 96 -20.63 8.29 5.70
CA GLU A 96 -21.12 8.43 7.06
C GLU A 96 -20.08 8.99 8.05
N ILE A 97 -18.79 8.70 7.83
CA ILE A 97 -17.72 8.97 8.80
C ILE A 97 -16.53 9.72 8.21
N GLY A 98 -16.18 9.43 6.96
CA GLY A 98 -15.02 10.01 6.27
C GLY A 98 -15.28 11.41 5.74
N ASN A 99 -14.61 11.75 4.64
CA ASN A 99 -14.73 13.02 3.95
C ASN A 99 -15.40 12.89 2.57
N ASP A 100 -16.35 11.97 2.42
CA ASP A 100 -17.08 11.67 1.18
C ASP A 100 -16.23 11.11 0.02
N THR A 101 -14.95 10.84 0.26
CA THR A 101 -14.04 10.31 -0.76
C THR A 101 -13.31 9.06 -0.29
N LEU A 102 -12.97 8.20 -1.25
CA LEU A 102 -12.14 7.02 -1.02
C LEU A 102 -10.91 7.08 -1.93
N ARG A 103 -9.78 6.54 -1.46
CA ARG A 103 -8.51 6.64 -2.18
C ARG A 103 -7.86 5.27 -2.41
N ILE A 104 -7.87 4.80 -3.65
CA ILE A 104 -7.09 3.64 -4.11
C ILE A 104 -5.61 4.01 -4.05
N THR A 105 -4.74 3.16 -3.54
CA THR A 105 -3.33 3.48 -3.32
C THR A 105 -2.38 2.82 -4.31
N SER A 106 -1.16 3.35 -4.40
CA SER A 106 -0.04 2.76 -5.15
C SER A 106 0.43 1.39 -4.62
N ARG A 107 -0.27 0.85 -3.61
CA ARG A 107 -0.03 -0.48 -3.04
C ARG A 107 -1.29 -1.36 -2.99
N GLN A 108 -2.22 -1.16 -3.91
CA GLN A 108 -3.42 -2.00 -4.04
C GLN A 108 -4.24 -2.06 -2.73
N GLY A 109 -4.43 -0.91 -2.08
CA GLY A 109 -5.22 -0.79 -0.85
C GLY A 109 -6.06 0.47 -0.90
N LEU A 110 -6.90 0.68 0.10
CA LEU A 110 -7.78 1.86 0.21
C LEU A 110 -7.34 2.76 1.37
N GLN A 111 -7.59 4.06 1.25
CA GLN A 111 -7.48 5.04 2.32
C GLN A 111 -8.79 5.79 2.46
N LEU A 112 -9.32 5.76 3.67
CA LEU A 112 -10.40 6.60 4.15
C LEU A 112 -9.79 7.80 4.87
N HIS A 113 -10.10 9.02 4.46
CA HIS A 113 -9.60 10.26 5.08
C HIS A 113 -10.73 10.98 5.82
N GLY A 114 -10.37 11.87 6.74
CA GLY A 114 -11.34 12.73 7.43
C GLY A 114 -12.01 12.11 8.66
N VAL A 115 -11.65 10.90 9.03
CA VAL A 115 -12.22 10.21 10.20
C VAL A 115 -11.88 11.00 11.46
N LEU A 116 -12.86 11.35 12.28
CA LEU A 116 -12.65 11.98 13.58
C LEU A 116 -12.27 10.95 14.65
N LYS A 117 -11.54 11.36 15.69
CA LYS A 117 -11.05 10.45 16.74
C LYS A 117 -12.17 9.60 17.36
N GLN A 118 -13.28 10.24 17.73
CA GLN A 118 -14.46 9.58 18.31
C GLN A 118 -15.08 8.49 17.41
N ASN A 119 -14.83 8.55 16.10
CA ASN A 119 -15.36 7.59 15.13
C ASN A 119 -14.33 6.49 14.76
N LEU A 120 -13.09 6.55 15.26
CA LEU A 120 -12.04 5.60 14.89
C LEU A 120 -12.38 4.16 15.25
N HIS A 121 -12.89 3.93 16.47
CA HIS A 121 -13.26 2.60 16.92
C HIS A 121 -14.32 2.00 15.99
N GLN A 122 -15.43 2.71 15.79
CA GLN A 122 -16.50 2.29 14.89
C GLN A 122 -16.00 2.04 13.47
N THR A 123 -15.10 2.89 12.95
CA THR A 123 -14.55 2.75 11.61
C THR A 123 -13.77 1.44 11.46
N ILE A 124 -12.80 1.19 12.34
CA ILE A 124 -11.94 0.00 12.27
C ILE A 124 -12.76 -1.27 12.55
N HIS A 125 -13.70 -1.20 13.50
CA HIS A 125 -14.62 -2.29 13.80
C HIS A 125 -15.47 -2.69 12.59
N ARG A 126 -16.07 -1.72 11.89
CA ARG A 126 -16.89 -1.97 10.69
C ARG A 126 -16.10 -2.53 9.52
N ILE A 127 -14.89 -2.00 9.28
CA ILE A 127 -13.96 -2.57 8.28
C ILE A 127 -13.70 -4.05 8.58
N ASN A 128 -13.50 -4.39 9.86
CA ASN A 128 -13.29 -5.78 10.27
C ASN A 128 -14.55 -6.65 10.17
N ALA A 129 -15.72 -6.12 10.54
CA ALA A 129 -17.00 -6.81 10.38
C ALA A 129 -17.25 -7.19 8.91
N ALA A 130 -16.84 -6.34 7.97
CA ALA A 130 -16.85 -6.60 6.53
C ALA A 130 -15.73 -7.54 6.02
N LYS A 131 -15.00 -8.21 6.92
CA LYS A 131 -13.92 -9.16 6.63
C LYS A 131 -12.70 -8.54 5.95
N MET A 132 -12.46 -7.24 6.20
CA MET A 132 -11.23 -6.56 5.84
C MET A 132 -10.41 -6.26 7.10
N THR A 133 -9.18 -5.74 6.95
CA THR A 133 -8.35 -5.38 8.11
C THR A 133 -7.49 -4.16 7.83
N THR A 134 -7.19 -3.39 8.87
CA THR A 134 -6.24 -2.28 8.82
C THR A 134 -4.90 -2.65 9.49
N LEU A 135 -4.84 -3.81 10.16
CA LEU A 135 -3.66 -4.32 10.85
C LEU A 135 -2.46 -4.42 9.91
N GLY A 136 -1.38 -3.72 10.25
CA GLY A 136 -0.14 -3.70 9.49
C GLY A 136 -0.22 -2.98 8.13
N ALA A 137 -1.32 -2.29 7.81
CA ALA A 137 -1.37 -1.45 6.61
C ALA A 137 -0.33 -0.31 6.64
N CYS A 138 0.02 0.12 7.86
CA CYS A 138 0.97 1.17 8.17
C CYS A 138 2.05 0.62 9.15
N GLY A 139 2.80 1.47 9.87
CA GLY A 139 3.77 0.99 10.88
C GLY A 139 5.10 0.41 10.34
N ASP A 140 5.90 -0.15 11.27
CA ASP A 140 7.19 -0.81 11.06
C ASP A 140 7.03 -2.34 11.01
N VAL A 141 6.26 -2.77 10.01
CA VAL A 141 5.79 -4.14 9.80
C VAL A 141 5.69 -4.39 8.29
N ASN A 142 5.46 -5.64 7.87
CA ASN A 142 5.14 -5.93 6.48
C ASN A 142 3.85 -5.20 6.07
N ARG A 143 3.93 -4.44 4.97
CA ARG A 143 2.82 -3.70 4.38
C ARG A 143 1.95 -4.64 3.52
N ASN A 144 1.00 -4.06 2.80
CA ASN A 144 0.22 -4.80 1.82
C ASN A 144 1.14 -5.53 0.82
N VAL A 145 0.90 -6.83 0.65
CA VAL A 145 1.61 -7.69 -0.29
C VAL A 145 0.98 -7.48 -1.65
N MET A 146 1.77 -7.04 -2.62
CA MET A 146 1.28 -6.77 -3.97
C MET A 146 1.42 -7.99 -4.87
N CYS A 147 0.50 -8.12 -5.83
CA CYS A 147 0.50 -9.11 -6.88
C CYS A 147 -0.19 -8.51 -8.12
N CYS A 148 0.07 -9.03 -9.31
CA CYS A 148 -0.67 -8.66 -10.51
C CYS A 148 -2.20 -8.69 -10.22
N PRO A 149 -2.92 -7.60 -10.49
CA PRO A 149 -4.35 -7.51 -10.22
C PRO A 149 -5.18 -8.20 -11.32
N ALA A 150 -4.60 -8.60 -12.46
CA ALA A 150 -5.39 -9.24 -13.52
C ALA A 150 -6.03 -10.56 -13.01
N PRO A 151 -7.36 -10.72 -13.12
CA PRO A 151 -8.09 -11.89 -12.60
C PRO A 151 -8.01 -13.11 -13.54
N ILE A 152 -6.88 -13.31 -14.23
CA ILE A 152 -6.70 -14.40 -15.17
C ILE A 152 -6.92 -15.76 -14.47
N LYS A 153 -7.69 -16.62 -15.11
CA LYS A 153 -8.07 -17.97 -14.67
C LYS A 153 -7.12 -18.99 -15.26
N SER A 154 -5.88 -18.95 -14.79
CA SER A 154 -4.88 -19.99 -15.04
C SER A 154 -4.31 -20.53 -13.73
N ALA A 155 -3.68 -21.70 -13.79
CA ALA A 155 -3.01 -22.31 -12.64
C ALA A 155 -1.89 -21.41 -12.10
N VAL A 156 -1.08 -20.81 -12.98
CA VAL A 156 -0.05 -19.81 -12.65
C VAL A 156 -0.62 -18.67 -11.81
N TYR A 157 -1.66 -17.98 -12.30
CA TYR A 157 -2.24 -16.86 -11.56
C TYR A 157 -2.87 -17.31 -10.23
N ALA A 158 -3.47 -18.50 -10.18
CA ALA A 158 -3.96 -19.06 -8.92
C ALA A 158 -2.83 -19.32 -7.91
N GLU A 159 -1.67 -19.80 -8.35
CA GLU A 159 -0.47 -20.01 -7.52
C GLU A 159 0.09 -18.69 -6.98
N LEU A 160 0.20 -17.65 -7.82
CA LEU A 160 0.63 -16.31 -7.37
C LEU A 160 -0.32 -15.74 -6.31
N ARG A 161 -1.64 -15.90 -6.50
CA ARG A 161 -2.64 -15.44 -5.53
C ARG A 161 -2.51 -16.20 -4.21
N ARG A 162 -2.34 -17.52 -4.24
CA ARG A 162 -2.10 -18.34 -3.03
C ARG A 162 -0.83 -17.93 -2.29
N MET A 163 0.28 -17.73 -3.01
CA MET A 163 1.52 -17.26 -2.40
C MET A 163 1.36 -15.86 -1.79
N THR A 164 0.61 -14.97 -2.44
CA THR A 164 0.29 -13.63 -1.92
C THR A 164 -0.46 -13.71 -0.59
N ASP A 165 -1.49 -14.55 -0.50
CA ASP A 165 -2.26 -14.77 0.72
C ASP A 165 -1.39 -15.37 1.82
N LEU A 166 -0.64 -16.42 1.49
CA LEU A 166 0.26 -17.11 2.41
C LEU A 166 1.26 -16.15 3.05
N ILE A 167 1.90 -15.27 2.27
CA ILE A 167 2.84 -14.27 2.77
C ILE A 167 2.10 -13.25 3.65
N ALA A 168 0.94 -12.76 3.22
CA ALA A 168 0.20 -11.73 3.92
C ALA A 168 -0.31 -12.19 5.29
N GLU A 169 -0.78 -13.44 5.37
CA GLU A 169 -1.23 -14.13 6.58
C GLU A 169 -0.04 -14.47 7.49
N HIS A 170 1.00 -15.11 6.96
CA HIS A 170 2.13 -15.56 7.78
C HIS A 170 2.89 -14.41 8.43
N LEU A 171 2.98 -13.26 7.75
CA LEU A 171 3.60 -12.02 8.23
C LEU A 171 2.59 -11.04 8.85
N ALA A 172 1.36 -11.46 9.17
CA ALA A 172 0.49 -10.65 10.00
C ALA A 172 1.01 -10.61 11.45
N PRO A 173 0.96 -9.46 12.14
CA PRO A 173 1.16 -9.41 13.59
C PRO A 173 0.27 -10.41 14.31
N ARG A 174 0.79 -11.06 15.34
CA ARG A 174 0.10 -12.10 16.12
C ARG A 174 -0.28 -11.63 17.53
N SER A 175 0.17 -10.44 17.94
CA SER A 175 -0.28 -9.84 19.19
C SER A 175 -1.79 -9.55 19.15
N THR A 176 -2.41 -9.64 20.32
CA THR A 176 -3.86 -9.43 20.46
C THR A 176 -4.28 -7.98 20.59
N ALA A 177 -3.32 -7.04 20.58
CA ALA A 177 -3.57 -5.62 20.77
C ALA A 177 -4.62 -5.07 19.79
N TYR A 178 -4.56 -5.48 18.51
CA TYR A 178 -5.54 -5.03 17.51
C TYR A 178 -6.96 -5.50 17.85
N HIS A 179 -7.12 -6.76 18.26
CA HIS A 179 -8.43 -7.31 18.60
C HIS A 179 -8.99 -6.66 19.88
N GLU A 180 -8.15 -6.53 20.91
CA GLU A 180 -8.55 -5.94 22.20
C GLU A 180 -8.97 -4.48 22.09
N ILE A 181 -8.30 -3.69 21.24
CA ILE A 181 -8.56 -2.25 21.12
C ILE A 181 -9.76 -1.96 20.21
N TRP A 182 -9.92 -2.72 19.11
CA TRP A 182 -10.84 -2.30 18.03
C TRP A 182 -12.03 -3.24 17.82
N LEU A 183 -11.94 -4.49 18.28
CA LEU A 183 -12.93 -5.52 17.96
C LEU A 183 -13.72 -6.00 19.18
N ARG A 184 -13.26 -5.68 20.39
CA ARG A 184 -14.02 -5.94 21.61
C ARG A 184 -15.28 -5.08 21.60
N ASP A 185 -16.43 -5.74 21.72
CA ASP A 185 -17.69 -5.06 21.94
C ASP A 185 -18.00 -5.07 23.44
N ASP A 186 -17.77 -3.93 24.09
CA ASP A 186 -18.03 -3.75 25.52
C ASP A 186 -19.52 -3.96 25.89
N ALA A 187 -20.45 -3.91 24.93
CA ALA A 187 -21.88 -4.16 25.16
C ALA A 187 -22.24 -5.65 25.25
N THR A 188 -21.44 -6.55 24.68
CA THR A 188 -21.72 -8.00 24.65
C THR A 188 -21.00 -8.77 25.74
N GLY A 189 -19.94 -8.22 26.34
CA GLY A 189 -19.22 -8.83 27.46
C GLY A 189 -18.52 -10.16 27.13
N GLU A 190 -18.47 -10.57 25.86
CA GLU A 190 -17.73 -11.78 25.48
C GLU A 190 -16.23 -11.50 25.48
N ASP A 191 -15.55 -11.94 26.54
CA ASP A 191 -14.11 -12.11 26.54
C ASP A 191 -13.74 -13.11 25.43
N THR A 192 -13.25 -12.60 24.30
CA THR A 192 -12.60 -13.47 23.31
C THR A 192 -11.40 -14.08 24.02
N LYS A 193 -11.45 -15.39 24.29
CA LYS A 193 -10.39 -16.11 25.02
C LYS A 193 -9.06 -15.97 24.27
N VAL A 194 -8.26 -15.00 24.68
CA VAL A 194 -6.88 -14.87 24.22
C VAL A 194 -6.04 -15.86 25.00
N ALA A 195 -5.45 -16.84 24.32
CA ALA A 195 -4.48 -17.74 24.93
C ALA A 195 -3.30 -16.93 25.46
N GLN A 196 -2.97 -17.06 26.76
CA GLN A 196 -1.76 -16.50 27.33
C GLN A 196 -0.55 -17.21 26.70
N THR A 197 0.15 -16.51 25.82
CA THR A 197 1.43 -16.95 25.25
C THR A 197 2.56 -16.19 25.94
N ASP A 198 3.66 -16.88 26.26
CA ASP A 198 4.89 -16.26 26.77
C ASP A 198 5.35 -15.10 25.88
N ALA A 199 6.03 -14.10 26.45
CA ALA A 199 6.43 -12.89 25.75
C ALA A 199 7.20 -13.16 24.43
N GLU A 200 8.05 -14.20 24.38
CA GLU A 200 8.77 -14.60 23.14
C GLU A 200 7.85 -15.21 22.06
N HIS A 201 6.68 -15.71 22.44
CA HIS A 201 5.71 -16.34 21.54
C HIS A 201 4.59 -15.39 21.08
N VAL A 202 4.48 -14.19 21.64
CA VAL A 202 3.47 -13.18 21.23
C VAL A 202 3.70 -12.71 19.79
N GLU A 203 4.97 -12.46 19.43
CA GLU A 203 5.36 -12.02 18.08
C GLU A 203 6.56 -12.84 17.58
N PRO A 204 6.36 -14.06 17.08
CA PRO A 204 7.45 -15.00 16.78
C PRO A 204 8.35 -14.57 15.62
N ILE A 205 7.85 -13.68 14.75
CA ILE A 205 8.63 -13.11 13.65
C ILE A 205 9.14 -11.72 14.03
N TYR A 206 8.25 -10.87 14.53
CA TYR A 206 8.55 -9.45 14.75
C TYR A 206 9.29 -9.17 16.04
N GLY A 207 9.12 -10.00 17.06
CA GLY A 207 9.57 -9.74 18.41
C GLY A 207 8.96 -8.46 18.98
N ARG A 208 9.44 -8.06 20.16
CA ARG A 208 8.94 -6.89 20.89
C ARG A 208 9.09 -5.57 20.13
N HIS A 209 10.16 -5.42 19.37
CA HIS A 209 10.48 -4.18 18.65
C HIS A 209 9.96 -4.13 17.21
N TYR A 210 9.28 -5.17 16.72
CA TYR A 210 8.91 -5.26 15.30
C TYR A 210 10.12 -5.00 14.37
N LEU A 211 9.89 -4.56 13.13
CA LEU A 211 10.99 -4.22 12.23
C LEU A 211 11.56 -2.82 12.54
N PRO A 212 12.79 -2.51 12.07
CA PRO A 212 13.33 -1.15 12.15
C PRO A 212 12.51 -0.13 11.35
N ARG A 213 11.84 -0.59 10.29
CA ARG A 213 11.01 0.24 9.40
C ARG A 213 10.01 -0.62 8.65
N LYS A 214 9.09 0.05 7.93
CA LYS A 214 8.17 -0.60 6.97
C LYS A 214 8.91 -1.59 6.06
N PHE A 215 8.28 -2.73 5.78
CA PHE A 215 8.76 -3.74 4.84
C PHE A 215 7.71 -3.96 3.76
N LYS A 216 8.13 -4.10 2.51
CA LYS A 216 7.23 -4.17 1.35
C LYS A 216 7.56 -5.41 0.54
N ILE A 217 6.54 -6.20 0.26
CA ILE A 217 6.63 -7.41 -0.56
C ILE A 217 5.76 -7.27 -1.81
N GLY A 218 6.25 -7.77 -2.94
CA GLY A 218 5.52 -7.85 -4.19
C GLY A 218 5.86 -9.12 -4.96
N ILE A 219 4.88 -9.67 -5.69
CA ILE A 219 5.05 -10.82 -6.58
C ILE A 219 4.70 -10.37 -8.00
N ALA A 220 5.56 -10.70 -8.96
CA ALA A 220 5.38 -10.33 -10.37
C ALA A 220 5.65 -11.50 -11.31
N LEU A 221 5.21 -11.35 -12.55
CA LEU A 221 5.54 -12.22 -13.68
C LEU A 221 6.59 -11.53 -14.55
N PRO A 222 7.44 -12.28 -15.29
CA PRO A 222 8.41 -11.69 -16.21
C PRO A 222 7.76 -10.86 -17.33
N HIS A 223 6.61 -11.30 -17.85
CA HIS A 223 5.84 -10.57 -18.84
C HIS A 223 4.93 -9.49 -18.23
N ASP A 224 4.93 -9.31 -16.91
CA ASP A 224 4.08 -8.30 -16.29
C ASP A 224 4.63 -7.78 -14.97
N ASN A 225 5.27 -6.61 -15.05
CA ASN A 225 5.73 -5.85 -13.91
C ASN A 225 4.77 -4.72 -13.48
N CYS A 226 3.46 -4.91 -13.67
CA CYS A 226 2.42 -3.97 -13.25
C CYS A 226 2.53 -3.53 -11.78
N ILE A 227 3.16 -4.32 -10.91
CA ILE A 227 3.37 -4.01 -9.48
C ILE A 227 4.68 -3.28 -9.17
N ASP A 228 5.57 -3.07 -10.15
CA ASP A 228 6.86 -2.41 -9.95
C ASP A 228 7.75 -3.18 -8.93
N VAL A 229 7.99 -4.47 -9.19
CA VAL A 229 8.58 -5.47 -8.28
C VAL A 229 9.92 -5.02 -7.70
N TYR A 230 10.75 -4.36 -8.51
CA TYR A 230 12.05 -3.82 -8.13
C TYR A 230 12.00 -2.69 -7.08
N THR A 231 10.84 -2.14 -6.77
CA THR A 231 10.69 -1.07 -5.75
C THR A 231 10.41 -1.58 -4.34
N HIS A 232 10.34 -2.90 -4.16
CA HIS A 232 10.02 -3.60 -2.91
C HIS A 232 11.26 -3.90 -2.09
N ASP A 233 11.08 -4.04 -0.77
CA ASP A 233 12.17 -4.57 0.08
C ASP A 233 12.46 -6.03 -0.32
N LEU A 234 11.41 -6.81 -0.65
CA LEU A 234 11.51 -8.14 -1.23
C LEU A 234 10.53 -8.29 -2.41
N GLY A 235 11.03 -8.72 -3.56
CA GLY A 235 10.26 -9.10 -4.73
C GLY A 235 10.38 -10.60 -4.99
N LEU A 236 9.30 -11.22 -5.45
CA LEU A 236 9.31 -12.56 -6.04
C LEU A 236 9.01 -12.43 -7.53
N LEU A 237 10.00 -12.69 -8.37
CA LEU A 237 9.80 -12.79 -9.82
C LEU A 237 9.56 -14.25 -10.18
N ALA A 238 8.31 -14.58 -10.51
CA ALA A 238 7.91 -15.95 -10.77
C ALA A 238 8.55 -16.52 -12.04
N ILE A 239 8.89 -17.81 -11.99
CA ILE A 239 9.42 -18.56 -13.12
C ILE A 239 8.43 -19.66 -13.43
N VAL A 240 7.97 -19.68 -14.67
CA VAL A 240 6.86 -20.50 -15.12
C VAL A 240 7.37 -21.50 -16.15
N GLU A 241 7.04 -22.78 -15.96
CA GLU A 241 7.21 -23.82 -16.97
C GLU A 241 5.85 -24.51 -17.18
N GLY A 242 5.35 -24.48 -18.42
CA GLY A 242 3.97 -24.90 -18.70
C GLY A 242 2.96 -24.06 -17.91
N ASP A 243 2.08 -24.74 -17.18
CA ASP A 243 0.99 -24.10 -16.41
C ASP A 243 1.33 -23.89 -14.92
N HIS A 244 2.59 -24.06 -14.51
CA HIS A 244 3.00 -24.02 -13.11
C HIS A 244 4.17 -23.08 -12.84
N VAL A 245 4.15 -22.45 -11.68
CA VAL A 245 5.27 -21.71 -11.10
C VAL A 245 6.26 -22.72 -10.52
N ILE A 246 7.41 -22.87 -11.15
CA ILE A 246 8.47 -23.78 -10.68
C ILE A 246 9.37 -23.15 -9.61
N GLY A 247 9.24 -21.83 -9.39
CA GLY A 247 9.96 -21.10 -8.36
C GLY A 247 10.00 -19.61 -8.64
N TYR A 248 10.87 -18.91 -7.90
CA TYR A 248 11.00 -17.46 -7.95
C TYR A 248 12.47 -17.05 -7.90
N ASN A 249 12.84 -16.07 -8.73
CA ASN A 249 14.00 -15.24 -8.41
C ASN A 249 13.60 -14.25 -7.30
N VAL A 250 14.30 -14.31 -6.17
CA VAL A 250 14.10 -13.43 -5.01
C VAL A 250 14.90 -12.15 -5.23
N ILE A 251 14.22 -11.02 -5.31
CA ILE A 251 14.81 -9.69 -5.49
C ILE A 251 14.77 -8.96 -4.13
N VAL A 252 15.85 -8.30 -3.71
CA VAL A 252 15.93 -7.64 -2.39
C VAL A 252 16.47 -6.23 -2.45
N GLY A 253 16.05 -5.36 -1.53
CA GLY A 253 16.68 -4.05 -1.32
C GLY A 253 16.17 -2.91 -2.19
N GLY A 254 14.97 -3.01 -2.77
CA GLY A 254 14.31 -1.89 -3.42
C GLY A 254 13.75 -0.86 -2.43
N GLY A 255 13.67 0.40 -2.84
CA GLY A 255 12.94 1.41 -2.07
C GLY A 255 13.16 2.85 -2.50
N MET A 256 12.07 3.60 -2.58
CA MET A 256 12.04 4.94 -3.18
C MET A 256 12.45 6.10 -2.26
N GLY A 257 12.31 5.96 -0.94
CA GLY A 257 12.42 7.12 -0.03
C GLY A 257 13.80 7.78 -0.02
N VAL A 258 13.83 9.11 -0.17
CA VAL A 258 15.03 9.97 -0.14
C VAL A 258 14.82 11.13 0.83
N THR A 259 15.90 11.64 1.42
CA THR A 259 15.96 12.93 2.10
C THR A 259 17.03 13.78 1.40
N PRO A 260 16.67 14.75 0.54
CA PRO A 260 17.62 15.45 -0.33
C PRO A 260 18.79 16.13 0.39
N SER A 261 18.57 16.59 1.63
CA SER A 261 19.62 17.19 2.46
C SER A 261 20.58 16.17 3.09
N ALA A 262 20.28 14.87 3.03
CA ALA A 262 21.10 13.80 3.59
C ALA A 262 21.66 12.91 2.48
N LYS A 263 22.91 13.15 2.08
CA LYS A 263 23.62 12.42 1.00
C LYS A 263 23.62 10.90 1.16
N LYS A 264 23.54 10.41 2.41
CA LYS A 264 23.44 8.98 2.73
C LYS A 264 22.08 8.33 2.40
N THR A 265 21.13 9.10 1.87
CA THR A 265 19.81 8.59 1.47
C THR A 265 19.65 8.69 -0.04
N PHE A 266 19.20 7.61 -0.68
CA PHE A 266 19.12 7.47 -2.13
C PHE A 266 17.98 6.50 -2.49
N PRO A 267 17.29 6.65 -3.64
CA PRO A 267 16.39 5.61 -4.10
C PRO A 267 17.21 4.38 -4.55
N ALA A 268 16.63 3.19 -4.44
CA ALA A 268 17.29 1.96 -4.89
C ALA A 268 16.28 1.07 -5.61
N ILE A 269 16.76 0.40 -6.66
CA ILE A 269 16.11 -0.75 -7.29
C ILE A 269 16.60 -2.03 -6.60
N GLY A 270 15.72 -3.01 -6.46
CA GLY A 270 16.05 -4.29 -5.86
C GLY A 270 17.05 -5.07 -6.70
N GLN A 271 17.83 -5.93 -6.04
CA GLN A 271 18.86 -6.75 -6.64
C GLN A 271 18.45 -8.23 -6.56
N PRO A 272 18.46 -8.99 -7.67
CA PRO A 272 18.23 -10.43 -7.64
C PRO A 272 19.28 -11.14 -6.76
N MET A 273 18.85 -11.94 -5.79
CA MET A 273 19.71 -12.57 -4.78
C MET A 273 19.89 -14.07 -4.98
N CYS A 274 18.79 -14.81 -5.19
CA CYS A 274 18.79 -16.26 -5.32
C CYS A 274 17.52 -16.76 -6.00
N PHE A 275 17.53 -18.02 -6.44
CA PHE A 275 16.33 -18.75 -6.81
C PHE A 275 15.75 -19.49 -5.59
N VAL A 276 14.44 -19.69 -5.55
CA VAL A 276 13.77 -20.52 -4.54
C VAL A 276 12.58 -21.26 -5.15
N SER A 277 12.38 -22.53 -4.78
CA SER A 277 11.18 -23.29 -5.15
C SER A 277 9.94 -22.80 -4.39
N PRO A 278 8.71 -23.04 -4.89
CA PRO A 278 7.49 -22.52 -4.26
C PRO A 278 7.30 -22.98 -2.82
N ASP A 279 7.64 -24.23 -2.51
CA ASP A 279 7.53 -24.82 -1.17
C ASP A 279 8.50 -24.20 -0.15
N ARG A 280 9.59 -23.57 -0.61
CA ARG A 280 10.61 -22.94 0.23
C ARG A 280 10.57 -21.41 0.23
N ALA A 281 9.76 -20.81 -0.64
CA ALA A 281 9.70 -19.36 -0.79
C ALA A 281 9.37 -18.65 0.53
N LEU A 282 8.40 -19.18 1.29
CA LEU A 282 8.00 -18.57 2.56
C LEU A 282 9.12 -18.57 3.61
N ASP A 283 9.87 -19.67 3.70
CA ASP A 283 10.98 -19.80 4.65
C ASP A 283 12.10 -18.78 4.34
N VAL A 284 12.44 -18.62 3.06
CA VAL A 284 13.44 -17.63 2.61
C VAL A 284 12.95 -16.20 2.86
N ILE A 285 11.66 -15.91 2.64
CA ILE A 285 11.06 -14.60 2.93
C ILE A 285 11.18 -14.31 4.43
N VAL A 286 10.85 -15.26 5.29
CA VAL A 286 10.96 -15.13 6.75
C VAL A 286 12.42 -14.90 7.15
N ALA A 287 13.37 -15.61 6.53
CA ALA A 287 14.79 -15.39 6.76
C ALA A 287 15.21 -13.95 6.42
N VAL A 288 14.84 -13.44 5.24
CA VAL A 288 15.11 -12.04 4.85
C VAL A 288 14.49 -11.05 5.84
N VAL A 289 13.25 -11.26 6.26
CA VAL A 289 12.56 -10.41 7.24
C VAL A 289 13.29 -10.42 8.58
N LYS A 290 13.75 -11.59 9.06
CA LYS A 290 14.51 -11.71 10.30
C LYS A 290 15.90 -11.08 10.21
N VAL A 291 16.61 -11.20 9.09
CA VAL A 291 17.87 -10.49 8.86
C VAL A 291 17.64 -8.97 8.92
N GLN A 292 16.61 -8.47 8.25
CA GLN A 292 16.26 -7.04 8.35
C GLN A 292 15.86 -6.63 9.78
N ARG A 293 15.17 -7.50 10.52
CA ARG A 293 14.78 -7.26 11.92
C ARG A 293 16.02 -7.12 12.81
N ASP A 294 17.00 -8.00 12.65
CA ASP A 294 18.12 -8.14 13.57
C ASP A 294 19.27 -7.19 13.25
N PHE A 295 19.47 -6.87 11.95
CA PHE A 295 20.63 -6.08 11.49
C PHE A 295 20.28 -4.73 10.87
N GLY A 296 19.00 -4.45 10.57
CA GLY A 296 18.60 -3.15 10.04
C GLY A 296 18.81 -2.03 11.06
N ASN A 297 19.28 -0.87 10.60
CA ASN A 297 19.60 0.26 11.49
C ASN A 297 18.36 0.74 12.27
N ARG A 298 18.49 0.84 13.61
CA ARG A 298 17.43 1.28 14.53
C ARG A 298 17.70 2.65 15.18
N GLU A 299 18.82 3.29 14.84
CA GLU A 299 19.28 4.56 15.38
C GLU A 299 18.75 5.73 14.54
N ASP A 300 18.99 5.68 13.23
CA ASP A 300 18.56 6.66 12.24
C ASP A 300 17.54 6.05 11.28
N ARG A 301 16.27 6.36 11.53
CA ARG A 301 15.12 5.91 10.73
C ARG A 301 15.21 6.30 9.25
N LYS A 302 16.04 7.28 8.86
CA LYS A 302 16.27 7.66 7.45
C LYS A 302 17.04 6.58 6.68
N VAL A 303 17.84 5.77 7.38
CA VAL A 303 18.66 4.68 6.83
C VAL A 303 18.25 3.29 7.35
N ALA A 304 17.07 3.17 7.95
CA ALA A 304 16.57 1.93 8.58
C ALA A 304 15.96 0.89 7.61
N ARG A 305 15.88 1.19 6.31
CA ARG A 305 15.29 0.28 5.30
C ARG A 305 16.30 -0.72 4.78
N LEU A 306 15.83 -1.90 4.35
CA LEU A 306 16.66 -3.01 3.88
C LEU A 306 17.67 -2.60 2.79
N LYS A 307 17.29 -1.69 1.88
CA LYS A 307 18.19 -1.15 0.85
C LYS A 307 19.52 -0.62 1.39
N TYR A 308 19.52 -0.03 2.59
CA TYR A 308 20.74 0.52 3.20
C TYR A 308 21.59 -0.54 3.86
N LEU A 309 20.96 -1.56 4.46
CA LEU A 309 21.68 -2.73 4.97
C LEU A 309 22.45 -3.41 3.84
N ILE A 310 21.76 -3.66 2.71
CA ILE A 310 22.38 -4.25 1.52
C ILE A 310 23.45 -3.31 0.91
N ALA A 311 23.21 -2.00 0.85
CA ALA A 311 24.21 -1.07 0.34
C ALA A 311 25.48 -1.01 1.21
N ASN A 312 25.36 -1.26 2.52
CA ASN A 312 26.50 -1.24 3.45
C ASN A 312 27.28 -2.56 3.46
N TRP A 313 26.58 -3.69 3.41
CA TRP A 313 27.20 -5.04 3.45
C TRP A 313 27.62 -5.53 2.06
N GLY A 314 26.94 -5.06 1.02
CA GLY A 314 26.95 -5.72 -0.28
C GLY A 314 25.98 -6.90 -0.33
N LEU A 315 25.58 -7.28 -1.55
CA LEU A 315 24.58 -8.33 -1.76
C LEU A 315 25.06 -9.72 -1.33
N GLU A 316 26.34 -10.03 -1.52
CA GLU A 316 26.91 -11.34 -1.20
C GLU A 316 26.92 -11.60 0.32
N GLU A 317 27.41 -10.65 1.11
CA GLU A 317 27.38 -10.73 2.57
C GLU A 317 25.94 -10.85 3.09
N PHE A 318 25.03 -10.05 2.53
CA PHE A 318 23.61 -10.15 2.86
C PHE A 318 23.03 -11.53 2.53
N ARG A 319 23.30 -12.07 1.35
CA ARG A 319 22.86 -13.42 0.93
C ARG A 319 23.37 -14.49 1.89
N ASN A 320 24.64 -14.42 2.29
CA ASN A 320 25.22 -15.36 3.25
C ASN A 320 24.50 -15.30 4.59
N LYS A 321 24.19 -14.10 5.10
CA LYS A 321 23.42 -13.95 6.33
C LYS A 321 21.99 -14.50 6.20
N VAL A 322 21.34 -14.32 5.06
CA VAL A 322 20.01 -14.91 4.79
C VAL A 322 20.10 -16.44 4.78
N ALA A 323 21.14 -17.02 4.18
CA ALA A 323 21.34 -18.47 4.17
C ALA A 323 21.49 -19.05 5.59
N GLU A 324 22.20 -18.34 6.49
CA GLU A 324 22.30 -18.71 7.90
C GLU A 324 20.92 -18.73 8.60
N TYR A 325 20.10 -17.71 8.38
CA TYR A 325 18.75 -17.61 8.97
C TYR A 325 17.75 -18.59 8.36
N TYR A 326 17.91 -18.90 7.07
CA TYR A 326 17.16 -19.92 6.36
C TYR A 326 17.56 -21.33 6.83
N GLY A 327 18.81 -21.52 7.26
CA GLY A 327 19.34 -22.79 7.71
C GLY A 327 19.69 -23.75 6.56
N GLY A 328 19.96 -23.23 5.37
CA GLY A 328 20.17 -24.04 4.16
C GLY A 328 20.88 -23.31 3.03
N HIS A 329 21.13 -24.02 1.94
CA HIS A 329 21.72 -23.47 0.73
C HIS A 329 20.71 -22.62 -0.04
N LEU A 330 21.13 -21.44 -0.52
CA LEU A 330 20.35 -20.61 -1.42
C LEU A 330 20.78 -20.85 -2.86
N GLU A 331 19.89 -21.38 -3.69
CA GLU A 331 20.17 -21.73 -5.07
C GLU A 331 20.58 -20.52 -5.92
N PRO A 332 21.48 -20.68 -6.91
CA PRO A 332 21.81 -19.63 -7.87
C PRO A 332 20.58 -19.12 -8.64
N LEU A 333 20.64 -17.86 -9.07
CA LEU A 333 19.60 -17.24 -9.90
C LEU A 333 19.37 -18.03 -11.19
N ARG A 334 18.12 -18.02 -11.65
CA ARG A 334 17.78 -18.40 -13.03
C ARG A 334 17.86 -17.17 -13.92
N ASP A 335 18.16 -17.37 -15.20
CA ASP A 335 18.24 -16.28 -16.19
C ASP A 335 16.84 -15.85 -16.65
N VAL A 336 16.14 -15.13 -15.76
CA VAL A 336 14.79 -14.61 -15.97
C VAL A 336 14.72 -13.21 -15.37
N ASP A 337 14.34 -12.23 -16.19
CA ASP A 337 14.06 -10.85 -15.79
C ASP A 337 12.71 -10.40 -16.39
N VAL A 338 12.20 -9.28 -15.89
CA VAL A 338 11.06 -8.56 -16.43
C VAL A 338 11.38 -8.05 -17.84
N TYR A 339 10.44 -8.25 -18.77
CA TYR A 339 10.52 -7.71 -20.12
C TYR A 339 9.26 -6.93 -20.55
N GLU A 340 8.15 -7.05 -19.81
CA GLU A 340 6.89 -6.37 -20.14
C GLU A 340 6.19 -5.78 -18.91
N PHE A 341 5.22 -4.92 -19.19
CA PHE A 341 4.37 -4.25 -18.22
C PHE A 341 3.00 -4.05 -18.86
N ASP A 342 1.93 -4.37 -18.12
CA ASP A 342 0.55 -4.04 -18.48
C ASP A 342 -0.13 -3.20 -17.38
N ASP A 343 -0.97 -2.23 -17.75
CA ASP A 343 -1.79 -1.48 -16.80
C ASP A 343 -3.18 -2.07 -16.59
N HIS A 344 -3.57 -3.05 -17.44
CA HIS A 344 -4.81 -3.81 -17.39
C HIS A 344 -6.09 -2.98 -17.54
N MET A 345 -6.03 -1.81 -18.19
CA MET A 345 -7.23 -1.00 -18.41
C MET A 345 -7.98 -1.42 -19.68
N GLY A 346 -9.29 -1.17 -19.71
CA GLY A 346 -10.21 -1.60 -20.77
C GLY A 346 -10.74 -3.02 -20.56
N TRP A 347 -11.36 -3.58 -21.60
CA TRP A 347 -11.91 -4.94 -21.58
C TRP A 347 -10.87 -6.03 -21.87
N HIS A 348 -10.91 -7.08 -21.06
CA HIS A 348 -10.04 -8.25 -21.18
C HIS A 348 -10.79 -9.54 -20.88
N GLU A 349 -10.40 -10.65 -21.52
CA GLU A 349 -10.89 -11.99 -21.19
C GLU A 349 -10.15 -12.55 -19.97
N GLN A 350 -10.85 -13.28 -19.10
CA GLN A 350 -10.22 -13.95 -17.96
C GLN A 350 -9.76 -15.38 -18.27
N GLY A 351 -10.22 -15.98 -19.38
CA GLY A 351 -9.91 -17.36 -19.76
C GLY A 351 -10.94 -18.42 -19.32
N ASP A 352 -12.02 -18.03 -18.65
CA ASP A 352 -13.14 -18.90 -18.23
C ASP A 352 -14.48 -18.52 -18.88
N GLY A 353 -14.44 -17.75 -19.97
CA GLY A 353 -15.62 -17.17 -20.63
C GLY A 353 -16.15 -15.89 -19.96
N ARG A 354 -15.57 -15.47 -18.83
CA ARG A 354 -15.86 -14.18 -18.19
C ARG A 354 -14.83 -13.13 -18.60
N TRP A 355 -15.18 -11.89 -18.32
CA TRP A 355 -14.42 -10.70 -18.66
C TRP A 355 -14.04 -9.93 -17.40
N PHE A 356 -13.04 -9.06 -17.52
CA PHE A 356 -12.83 -7.98 -16.58
C PHE A 356 -12.69 -6.65 -17.32
N TYR A 357 -13.08 -5.57 -16.64
CA TYR A 357 -12.92 -4.22 -17.14
C TYR A 357 -12.06 -3.41 -16.18
N GLY A 358 -10.92 -2.91 -16.66
CA GLY A 358 -10.11 -1.97 -15.91
C GLY A 358 -10.53 -0.54 -16.16
N LEU A 359 -11.00 0.14 -15.12
CA LEU A 359 -11.36 1.55 -15.14
C LEU A 359 -10.19 2.38 -14.56
N ASN A 360 -9.64 3.27 -15.39
CA ASN A 360 -8.65 4.24 -14.91
C ASN A 360 -9.31 5.18 -13.90
N VAL A 361 -8.67 5.37 -12.75
CA VAL A 361 -9.10 6.33 -11.74
C VAL A 361 -7.99 7.33 -11.56
N GLU A 362 -8.21 8.56 -12.00
CA GLU A 362 -7.20 9.61 -11.92
C GLU A 362 -6.76 9.80 -10.45
N ASN A 363 -5.47 9.56 -10.20
CA ASN A 363 -4.88 9.56 -8.87
C ASN A 363 -5.58 8.63 -7.86
N GLY A 364 -6.34 7.64 -8.30
CA GLY A 364 -7.12 6.74 -7.44
C GLY A 364 -8.11 7.43 -6.52
N ARG A 365 -8.55 8.65 -6.83
CA ARG A 365 -9.53 9.37 -6.03
C ARG A 365 -10.93 9.00 -6.51
N ILE A 366 -11.68 8.30 -5.65
CA ILE A 366 -13.09 7.99 -5.85
C ILE A 366 -13.91 9.08 -5.15
N LEU A 367 -14.65 9.86 -5.92
CA LEU A 367 -15.55 10.91 -5.45
C LEU A 367 -16.68 11.12 -6.46
N ASP A 368 -17.73 11.83 -6.03
CA ASP A 368 -18.67 12.46 -6.94
C ASP A 368 -18.33 13.95 -7.00
N GLY A 369 -18.06 14.45 -8.21
CA GLY A 369 -17.75 15.84 -8.49
C GLY A 369 -18.91 16.52 -9.22
N GLU A 370 -18.67 17.76 -9.62
CA GLU A 370 -19.68 18.54 -10.37
C GLU A 370 -19.91 17.99 -11.78
N THR A 371 -18.88 17.42 -12.42
CA THR A 371 -18.89 16.98 -13.82
C THR A 371 -18.97 15.48 -14.01
N PHE A 372 -18.69 14.68 -12.97
CA PHE A 372 -18.73 13.22 -13.01
C PHE A 372 -19.07 12.63 -11.64
N GLN A 373 -19.66 11.43 -11.62
CA GLN A 373 -20.13 10.78 -10.39
C GLN A 373 -19.52 9.37 -10.24
N LEU A 374 -18.20 9.30 -10.06
CA LEU A 374 -17.48 8.01 -10.02
C LEU A 374 -17.86 7.16 -8.80
N LYS A 375 -18.06 7.78 -7.64
CA LYS A 375 -18.44 7.05 -6.43
C LYS A 375 -19.83 6.42 -6.60
N SER A 376 -20.77 7.18 -7.16
CA SER A 376 -22.11 6.69 -7.48
C SER A 376 -22.09 5.59 -8.54
N ALA A 377 -21.28 5.73 -9.60
CA ALA A 377 -21.12 4.69 -10.62
C ALA A 377 -20.60 3.38 -10.03
N ILE A 378 -19.56 3.43 -9.19
CA ILE A 378 -19.01 2.24 -8.52
C ILE A 378 -20.08 1.62 -7.61
N ARG A 379 -20.84 2.43 -6.86
CA ARG A 379 -21.93 1.95 -6.01
C ARG A 379 -23.01 1.22 -6.83
N GLU A 380 -23.42 1.79 -7.97
CA GLU A 380 -24.41 1.15 -8.85
C GLU A 380 -23.86 -0.16 -9.44
N ILE A 381 -22.63 -0.17 -9.97
CA ILE A 381 -21.98 -1.39 -10.50
C ILE A 381 -21.92 -2.49 -9.42
N CYS A 382 -21.47 -2.14 -8.21
CA CYS A 382 -21.36 -3.09 -7.10
C CYS A 382 -22.73 -3.62 -6.64
N THR A 383 -23.80 -2.86 -6.81
CA THR A 383 -25.15 -3.26 -6.40
C THR A 383 -25.84 -4.11 -7.47
N THR A 384 -25.65 -3.74 -8.73
CA THR A 384 -26.44 -4.25 -9.86
C THR A 384 -25.79 -5.38 -10.64
N ILE A 385 -24.46 -5.34 -10.79
CA ILE A 385 -23.65 -6.35 -11.48
C ILE A 385 -22.93 -7.24 -10.45
N GLN A 386 -22.56 -6.67 -9.29
CA GLN A 386 -21.87 -7.37 -8.19
C GLN A 386 -20.55 -8.05 -8.60
N PRO A 387 -19.65 -7.39 -9.36
CA PRO A 387 -18.39 -8.00 -9.75
C PRO A 387 -17.46 -8.24 -8.55
N GLY A 388 -16.44 -9.09 -8.75
CA GLY A 388 -15.24 -9.01 -7.93
C GLY A 388 -14.48 -7.71 -8.22
N ILE A 389 -13.62 -7.27 -7.31
CA ILE A 389 -12.87 -6.02 -7.47
C ILE A 389 -11.41 -6.27 -7.16
N HIS A 390 -10.53 -5.87 -8.09
CA HIS A 390 -9.09 -5.84 -7.85
C HIS A 390 -8.55 -4.40 -8.01
N LEU A 391 -7.83 -3.91 -7.01
CA LEU A 391 -7.16 -2.62 -7.03
C LEU A 391 -5.76 -2.75 -7.65
N THR A 392 -5.37 -1.80 -8.51
CA THR A 392 -4.09 -1.86 -9.22
C THR A 392 -3.00 -1.05 -8.51
N SER A 393 -1.73 -1.34 -8.84
CA SER A 393 -0.59 -0.56 -8.32
C SER A 393 -0.49 0.84 -8.94
N HIS A 394 -1.25 1.08 -10.01
CA HIS A 394 -1.46 2.34 -10.73
C HIS A 394 -2.69 3.10 -10.23
N GLN A 395 -3.17 2.78 -9.02
CA GLN A 395 -4.25 3.49 -8.34
C GLN A 395 -5.61 3.41 -9.05
N SER A 396 -5.78 2.42 -9.93
CA SER A 396 -7.02 2.19 -10.68
C SER A 396 -7.76 0.94 -10.19
N ILE A 397 -8.94 0.67 -10.75
CA ILE A 397 -9.82 -0.43 -10.32
C ILE A 397 -10.13 -1.37 -11.47
N LEU A 398 -10.17 -2.68 -11.19
CA LEU A 398 -10.67 -3.70 -12.11
C LEU A 398 -11.98 -4.26 -11.56
N PHE A 399 -13.02 -4.27 -12.39
CA PHE A 399 -14.25 -5.03 -12.15
C PHE A 399 -14.09 -6.41 -12.80
N THR A 400 -14.10 -7.46 -11.98
CA THR A 400 -13.77 -8.83 -12.38
C THR A 400 -15.00 -9.70 -12.49
N ASP A 401 -14.84 -10.84 -13.16
CA ASP A 401 -15.85 -11.88 -13.26
C ASP A 401 -17.17 -11.41 -13.91
N ILE A 402 -17.05 -10.48 -14.86
CA ILE A 402 -18.16 -9.91 -15.63
C ILE A 402 -18.64 -10.93 -16.68
N GLU A 403 -19.93 -11.20 -16.72
CA GLU A 403 -20.54 -11.98 -17.79
C GLU A 403 -20.66 -11.15 -19.07
N ALA A 404 -20.62 -11.81 -20.23
CA ALA A 404 -20.71 -11.12 -21.52
C ALA A 404 -21.97 -10.23 -21.65
N VAL A 405 -23.08 -10.65 -21.02
CA VAL A 405 -24.35 -9.90 -21.01
C VAL A 405 -24.30 -8.61 -20.17
N ASP A 406 -23.40 -8.52 -19.20
CA ASP A 406 -23.26 -7.35 -18.32
C ASP A 406 -22.24 -6.33 -18.85
N LYS A 407 -21.55 -6.59 -19.97
CA LYS A 407 -20.56 -5.67 -20.54
C LYS A 407 -21.19 -4.33 -20.90
N ASP A 408 -22.29 -4.36 -21.66
CA ASP A 408 -23.00 -3.16 -22.09
C ASP A 408 -23.61 -2.42 -20.89
N ARG A 409 -24.15 -3.17 -19.93
CA ARG A 409 -24.69 -2.61 -18.68
C ARG A 409 -23.64 -1.85 -17.89
N LEU A 410 -22.42 -2.37 -17.77
CA LEU A 410 -21.33 -1.68 -17.09
C LEU A 410 -21.00 -0.35 -17.80
N MET A 411 -20.89 -0.38 -19.13
CA MET A 411 -20.61 0.82 -19.93
C MET A 411 -21.72 1.86 -19.81
N GLU A 412 -22.99 1.43 -19.84
CA GLU A 412 -24.16 2.30 -19.64
C GLU A 412 -24.16 2.98 -18.27
N ILE A 413 -23.76 2.28 -17.21
CA ILE A 413 -23.65 2.86 -15.87
C ILE A 413 -22.56 3.94 -15.85
N LEU A 414 -21.38 3.66 -16.41
CA LEU A 414 -20.30 4.65 -16.49
C LEU A 414 -20.74 5.89 -17.26
N GLN A 415 -21.38 5.70 -18.42
CA GLN A 415 -21.89 6.79 -19.26
C GLN A 415 -22.94 7.64 -18.53
N ARG A 416 -23.91 6.99 -17.86
CA ARG A 416 -24.98 7.68 -17.11
C ARG A 416 -24.43 8.56 -15.99
N HIS A 417 -23.32 8.15 -15.37
CA HIS A 417 -22.63 8.90 -14.33
C HIS A 417 -21.53 9.82 -14.85
N HIS A 418 -21.44 10.01 -16.17
CA HIS A 418 -20.43 10.86 -16.82
C HIS A 418 -18.98 10.47 -16.48
N VAL A 419 -18.73 9.17 -16.27
CA VAL A 419 -17.39 8.64 -16.04
C VAL A 419 -16.77 8.30 -17.40
N VAL A 420 -15.63 8.92 -17.71
CA VAL A 420 -14.87 8.65 -18.93
C VAL A 420 -14.34 7.21 -18.91
N THR A 421 -14.46 6.51 -20.03
CA THR A 421 -13.96 5.13 -20.17
C THR A 421 -12.43 5.10 -20.25
N SER A 422 -11.82 3.94 -20.03
CA SER A 422 -10.36 3.80 -20.11
C SER A 422 -9.83 3.91 -21.53
N GLU A 423 -10.68 3.68 -22.52
CA GLU A 423 -10.43 3.81 -23.95
C GLU A 423 -10.42 5.27 -24.39
N ASP A 424 -11.19 6.13 -23.74
CA ASP A 424 -11.32 7.56 -24.07
C ASP A 424 -10.36 8.46 -23.26
N ILE A 425 -9.58 7.90 -22.34
CA ILE A 425 -8.56 8.62 -21.57
C ILE A 425 -7.24 8.67 -22.34
N SER A 426 -6.59 9.84 -22.35
CA SER A 426 -5.28 10.00 -22.99
C SER A 426 -4.23 9.06 -22.39
N ILE A 427 -3.25 8.66 -23.20
CA ILE A 427 -2.14 7.81 -22.73
C ILE A 427 -1.36 8.52 -21.62
N ALA A 428 -1.09 9.82 -21.76
CA ALA A 428 -0.38 10.59 -20.73
C ALA A 428 -1.09 10.53 -19.37
N ARG A 429 -2.43 10.67 -19.34
CA ARG A 429 -3.22 10.62 -18.11
C ARG A 429 -3.30 9.21 -17.53
N ARG A 430 -3.55 8.21 -18.39
CA ARG A 430 -3.62 6.79 -18.03
C ARG A 430 -2.33 6.29 -17.36
N TRP A 431 -1.17 6.79 -17.82
CA TRP A 431 0.16 6.46 -17.31
C TRP A 431 0.70 7.45 -16.25
N SER A 432 -0.16 8.36 -15.78
CA SER A 432 0.17 9.31 -14.73
C SER A 432 -0.24 8.84 -13.33
N MET A 433 0.50 9.26 -12.30
CA MET A 433 0.16 8.93 -10.92
C MET A 433 0.69 9.98 -9.94
N ALA A 434 -0.19 10.48 -9.07
CA ALA A 434 0.20 11.34 -7.94
C ALA A 434 0.10 10.62 -6.59
N CYS A 435 0.76 11.18 -5.58
CA CYS A 435 0.46 10.87 -4.18
C CYS A 435 -0.49 11.91 -3.60
N VAL A 436 -1.18 11.59 -2.50
CA VAL A 436 -2.10 12.49 -1.80
C VAL A 436 -1.49 13.88 -1.55
N ALA A 437 -0.28 13.92 -0.99
CA ALA A 437 0.40 15.16 -0.63
C ALA A 437 -0.49 16.12 0.20
N TRP A 438 -0.53 17.40 -0.15
CA TRP A 438 -1.35 18.40 0.51
C TRP A 438 -2.85 18.14 0.24
N PRO A 439 -3.79 18.35 1.18
CA PRO A 439 -3.64 18.98 2.50
C PRO A 439 -3.39 18.04 3.67
N THR A 440 -3.61 16.73 3.53
CA THR A 440 -3.62 15.84 4.70
C THR A 440 -2.25 15.22 5.02
N CYS A 441 -1.34 15.10 4.05
CA CYS A 441 -0.01 14.55 4.32
C CYS A 441 0.83 15.54 5.11
N GLY A 442 1.12 15.23 6.39
CA GLY A 442 1.99 16.07 7.22
C GLY A 442 3.45 16.20 6.76
N LEU A 443 3.87 15.41 5.75
CA LEU A 443 5.22 15.45 5.18
C LEU A 443 5.30 16.18 3.84
N SER A 444 4.17 16.55 3.22
CA SER A 444 4.20 17.20 1.91
C SER A 444 4.76 18.63 2.00
N ILE A 445 5.58 18.98 1.02
CA ILE A 445 6.19 20.30 0.86
C ILE A 445 5.33 21.14 -0.10
N THR A 446 4.81 20.50 -1.14
CA THR A 446 3.94 21.10 -2.17
C THR A 446 2.80 20.15 -2.54
N GLU A 447 1.96 20.58 -3.48
CA GLU A 447 0.88 19.80 -4.09
C GLU A 447 1.39 18.55 -4.83
N SER A 448 0.46 17.66 -5.12
CA SER A 448 0.68 16.52 -6.01
C SER A 448 -0.66 16.14 -6.63
N GLU A 449 -1.49 15.36 -5.93
CA GLU A 449 -2.79 14.91 -6.44
C GLU A 449 -3.69 16.04 -6.96
N ARG A 450 -3.75 17.17 -6.26
CA ARG A 450 -4.59 18.32 -6.67
C ARG A 450 -4.02 19.13 -7.85
N ALA A 451 -2.73 18.97 -8.15
CA ALA A 451 -2.04 19.74 -9.19
C ALA A 451 -1.78 18.92 -10.46
N LEU A 452 -1.66 17.60 -10.34
CA LEU A 452 -1.32 16.74 -11.47
C LEU A 452 -2.34 16.84 -12.62
N PRO A 453 -3.68 16.85 -12.41
CA PRO A 453 -4.64 16.90 -13.51
C PRO A 453 -4.41 18.10 -14.43
N GLY A 454 -4.32 19.32 -13.88
CA GLY A 454 -4.05 20.53 -14.68
C GLY A 454 -2.67 20.56 -15.34
N LEU A 455 -1.67 19.85 -14.77
CA LEU A 455 -0.37 19.67 -15.41
C LEU A 455 -0.46 18.72 -16.60
N ILE A 456 -1.27 17.67 -16.49
CA ILE A 456 -1.52 16.73 -17.58
C ILE A 456 -2.33 17.41 -18.70
N ASP A 457 -3.33 18.23 -18.37
CA ASP A 457 -4.09 19.01 -19.37
C ASP A 457 -3.14 19.86 -20.25
N ALA A 458 -2.17 20.54 -19.63
CA ALA A 458 -1.17 21.34 -20.34
C ALA A 458 -0.20 20.48 -21.16
N LEU A 459 0.19 19.31 -20.64
CA LEU A 459 1.09 18.39 -21.33
C LEU A 459 0.43 17.75 -22.54
N GLU A 460 -0.84 17.36 -22.45
CA GLU A 460 -1.62 16.78 -23.56
C GLU A 460 -1.61 17.71 -24.78
N GLY A 461 -1.81 19.02 -24.58
CA GLY A 461 -1.73 20.01 -25.65
C GLY A 461 -0.35 20.09 -26.32
N GLU A 462 0.74 19.99 -25.54
CA GLU A 462 2.10 19.97 -26.10
C GLU A 462 2.43 18.65 -26.80
N LEU A 463 1.98 17.51 -26.28
CA LEU A 463 2.14 16.20 -26.92
C LEU A 463 1.44 16.18 -28.27
N GLU A 464 0.23 16.71 -28.35
CA GLU A 464 -0.51 16.79 -29.62
C GLU A 464 0.20 17.70 -30.62
N ARG A 465 0.67 18.88 -30.19
CA ARG A 465 1.48 19.80 -31.03
C ARG A 465 2.75 19.15 -31.58
N LEU A 466 3.35 18.23 -30.82
CA LEU A 466 4.56 17.49 -31.20
C LEU A 466 4.29 16.18 -31.96
N GLY A 467 3.02 15.76 -32.09
CA GLY A 467 2.67 14.47 -32.69
C GLY A 467 3.02 13.26 -31.81
N LEU A 468 3.07 13.44 -30.49
CA LEU A 468 3.47 12.45 -29.49
C LEU A 468 2.30 11.98 -28.60
N ALA A 469 1.05 12.28 -28.96
CA ALA A 469 -0.13 11.96 -28.15
C ALA A 469 -0.32 10.44 -27.92
N SER A 470 0.20 9.60 -28.82
CA SER A 470 0.16 8.13 -28.72
C SER A 470 1.37 7.52 -28.03
N GLU A 471 2.36 8.31 -27.61
CA GLU A 471 3.55 7.79 -26.95
C GLU A 471 3.26 7.34 -25.52
N ARG A 472 3.77 6.16 -25.16
CA ARG A 472 3.59 5.57 -23.84
C ARG A 472 4.81 5.86 -22.97
N PHE A 473 4.60 6.69 -21.95
CA PHE A 473 5.60 6.98 -20.93
C PHE A 473 4.92 7.30 -19.60
N THR A 474 5.65 7.11 -18.50
CA THR A 474 5.15 7.27 -17.14
C THR A 474 5.43 8.66 -16.59
N ILE A 475 4.41 9.25 -15.95
CA ILE A 475 4.54 10.54 -15.25
C ILE A 475 4.16 10.33 -13.79
N ARG A 476 5.07 10.60 -12.87
CA ARG A 476 4.82 10.33 -11.45
C ARG A 476 5.12 11.57 -10.62
N MET A 477 4.12 12.07 -9.90
CA MET A 477 4.22 13.27 -9.08
C MET A 477 4.15 12.94 -7.59
N THR A 478 5.02 13.57 -6.81
CA THR A 478 4.98 13.49 -5.35
C THR A 478 5.25 14.83 -4.69
N GLY A 479 4.49 15.17 -3.66
CA GLY A 479 4.64 16.45 -2.95
C GLY A 479 5.85 16.52 -2.02
N CYS A 480 6.63 15.45 -1.88
CA CYS A 480 7.88 15.40 -1.12
C CYS A 480 8.77 14.23 -1.57
N PRO A 481 10.06 14.19 -1.16
CA PRO A 481 11.04 13.20 -1.62
C PRO A 481 10.85 11.76 -1.10
N ASN A 482 9.79 11.48 -0.34
CA ASN A 482 9.48 10.12 0.14
C ASN A 482 9.13 9.13 -0.99
N GLY A 483 8.72 9.63 -2.16
CA GLY A 483 8.47 8.79 -3.35
C GLY A 483 7.24 7.89 -3.24
N CYS A 484 6.14 8.35 -2.64
CA CYS A 484 4.92 7.55 -2.44
C CYS A 484 4.26 7.09 -3.77
N ALA A 485 4.37 7.90 -4.82
CA ALA A 485 3.95 7.57 -6.17
C ALA A 485 5.13 7.08 -7.02
N ARG A 486 6.20 6.54 -6.42
CA ARG A 486 7.33 5.90 -7.12
C ARG A 486 7.98 6.73 -8.26
N PRO A 487 8.27 8.04 -8.06
CA PRO A 487 8.73 8.95 -9.12
C PRO A 487 10.17 8.73 -9.58
N TYR A 488 10.94 7.91 -8.87
CA TYR A 488 12.34 7.61 -9.20
C TYR A 488 12.47 6.39 -10.13
N ASN A 489 11.35 5.73 -10.43
CA ASN A 489 11.26 4.64 -11.41
C ASN A 489 10.19 4.99 -12.46
N SER A 490 10.22 6.22 -12.97
CA SER A 490 9.39 6.71 -14.07
C SER A 490 10.24 7.47 -15.07
N ASP A 491 9.71 7.60 -16.28
CA ASP A 491 10.30 8.40 -17.36
C ASP A 491 10.33 9.88 -16.99
N ILE A 492 9.23 10.40 -16.41
CA ILE A 492 9.13 11.77 -15.91
C ILE A 492 8.72 11.78 -14.43
N GLY A 493 9.70 12.07 -13.56
CA GLY A 493 9.49 12.17 -12.11
C GLY A 493 9.41 13.60 -11.61
N LEU A 494 8.26 13.99 -11.04
CA LEU A 494 8.06 15.31 -10.41
C LEU A 494 8.11 15.16 -8.88
N VAL A 495 9.16 15.71 -8.26
CA VAL A 495 9.41 15.55 -6.81
C VAL A 495 9.47 16.90 -6.10
N GLY A 496 8.49 17.14 -5.23
CA GLY A 496 8.41 18.34 -4.41
C GLY A 496 9.65 18.54 -3.55
N LYS A 497 10.28 19.71 -3.68
CA LYS A 497 11.57 20.04 -3.02
C LYS A 497 11.47 21.24 -2.10
N THR A 498 10.86 22.33 -2.55
CA THR A 498 10.74 23.58 -1.78
C THR A 498 9.52 24.36 -2.28
N ALA A 499 8.85 25.09 -1.38
CA ALA A 499 7.73 25.98 -1.73
C ALA A 499 8.18 27.44 -1.63
N GLY A 500 7.81 28.26 -2.62
CA GLY A 500 7.97 29.72 -2.58
C GLY A 500 9.40 30.24 -2.50
N LYS A 501 10.38 29.51 -3.06
CA LYS A 501 11.77 29.96 -3.19
C LYS A 501 12.21 29.98 -4.63
#